data_AF-A0A1N7MQA4-F1
#
_entry.id   AF-A0A1N7MQA4-F1
#
_cell.length_a   1.000
_cell.length_b   1.000
_cell.length_c   1.000
_cell.angle_alpha   90.00
_cell.angle_beta   90.00
_cell.angle_gamma   90.00
#
_symmetry.space_group_name_H-M   'P 1'
#
loop_
_entity.id
_entity.type
_entity.pdbx_description
1 polymer ?
#
loop_
_entity_poly.entity_id
_entity_poly.type
_entity_poly.pdbx_seq_one_letter_code
_entity_poly.pdbx_strand_id
1 'polypeptide(L)'
;MSVYDYLYYIILPILAVSILIIFIRFLIGPKLSDRVVALDLLLTTGIGIIAVYSIITNQPAFLDIAMILALIAFLGTVAFAYYLEKREKND
;
A
#
# COMPACT_ATOMS: atom_id res chain seq x y z
N MET A 1 8.83 4.53 27.52
CA MET A 1 8.24 3.81 26.38
C MET A 1 9.38 3.29 25.54
N SER A 2 9.46 1.98 25.38
CA SER A 2 10.40 1.31 24.48
C SER A 2 10.00 1.56 23.03
N VAL A 3 10.92 1.39 22.08
CA VAL A 3 10.65 1.47 20.63
C VAL A 3 9.48 0.56 20.24
N TYR A 4 9.39 -0.62 20.87
CA TYR A 4 8.28 -1.56 20.66
C TYR A 4 6.92 -0.98 21.05
N ASP A 5 6.83 -0.18 22.11
CA ASP A 5 5.58 0.45 22.55
C ASP A 5 5.06 1.42 21.48
N TYR A 6 5.96 2.19 20.84
CA TYR A 6 5.59 3.08 19.74
C TYR A 6 5.10 2.31 18.51
N LEU A 7 5.72 1.18 18.18
CA LEU A 7 5.31 0.35 17.05
C LEU A 7 3.89 -0.20 17.25
N TYR A 8 3.60 -0.70 18.46
CA TYR A 8 2.30 -1.31 18.77
C TYR A 8 1.18 -0.29 19.00
N TYR A 9 1.41 0.76 19.78
CA TYR A 9 0.33 1.64 20.23
C TYR A 9 0.12 2.88 19.36
N ILE A 10 1.08 3.23 18.51
CA ILE A 10 1.01 4.44 17.69
C ILE A 10 1.06 4.08 16.21
N ILE A 11 2.13 3.42 15.77
CA ILE A 11 2.39 3.22 14.34
C ILE A 11 1.37 2.25 13.73
N LEU A 12 1.18 1.06 14.31
CA LEU A 12 0.21 0.08 13.78
C LEU A 12 -1.22 0.61 13.74
N PRO A 13 -1.77 1.25 14.79
CA PRO A 13 -3.11 1.83 14.75
C PRO A 13 -3.27 2.92 13.69
N ILE A 14 -2.28 3.81 13.54
CA ILE A 14 -2.30 4.86 12.51
C ILE A 14 -2.33 4.24 11.11
N LEU A 15 -1.50 3.23 10.84
CA LEU A 15 -1.49 2.55 9.54
C LEU A 15 -2.80 1.79 9.29
N ALA A 16 -3.37 1.15 10.31
CA ALA A 16 -4.66 0.46 10.20
C ALA A 16 -5.80 1.44 9.87
N VAL A 17 -5.85 2.60 10.55
CA VAL A 17 -6.82 3.67 10.24
C VAL A 17 -6.58 4.23 8.83
N SER A 18 -5.32 4.40 8.44
CA SER A 18 -4.97 4.86 7.10
C SER A 18 -5.49 3.90 6.01
N ILE A 19 -5.36 2.59 6.20
CA ILE A 19 -5.94 1.59 5.29
C ILE A 19 -7.46 1.77 5.17
N LEU A 20 -8.18 1.97 6.27
CA LEU A 20 -9.63 2.16 6.24
C LEU A 20 -10.01 3.41 5.44
N ILE A 21 -9.31 4.53 5.66
CA ILE A 21 -9.55 5.78 4.94
C ILE A 21 -9.26 5.62 3.45
N ILE A 22 -8.12 5.01 3.10
CA ILE A 22 -7.72 4.77 1.71
C ILE A 22 -8.74 3.84 1.01
N PHE A 23 -9.20 2.81 1.71
CA PHE A 23 -10.20 1.89 1.18
C PHE A 23 -11.55 2.58 0.90
N ILE A 24 -12.01 3.45 1.82
CA ILE A 24 -13.20 4.27 1.58
C ILE A 24 -13.00 5.16 0.33
N ARG A 25 -11.84 5.80 0.20
CA ARG A 25 -11.51 6.63 -0.97
C ARG A 25 -11.46 5.82 -2.27
N PHE A 26 -10.94 4.60 -2.22
CA PHE A 26 -10.90 3.68 -3.36
C PHE A 26 -12.31 3.36 -3.86
N LEU A 27 -13.27 3.14 -2.96
CA LEU A 27 -14.66 2.84 -3.33
C LEU A 27 -15.40 4.06 -3.90
N ILE A 28 -15.20 5.24 -3.31
CA ILE A 28 -15.91 6.48 -3.69
C ILE A 28 -15.28 7.15 -4.93
N GLY A 29 -14.05 6.79 -5.31
CA GLY A 29 -13.30 7.41 -6.40
C GLY A 29 -14.12 7.54 -7.72
N PRO A 30 -14.32 8.76 -8.25
CA PRO A 30 -15.14 8.99 -9.44
C PRO A 30 -14.42 8.63 -10.73
N LYS A 31 -13.10 8.88 -10.82
CA LYS A 31 -12.28 8.54 -11.99
C LYS A 31 -11.53 7.23 -11.79
N LEU A 32 -11.30 6.50 -12.89
CA LEU A 32 -10.47 5.29 -12.91
C LEU A 32 -9.05 5.57 -12.39
N SER A 33 -8.48 6.72 -12.75
CA SER A 33 -7.17 7.17 -12.25
C SER A 33 -7.13 7.29 -10.72
N ASP A 34 -8.18 7.85 -10.11
CA ASP A 34 -8.25 8.08 -8.66
C ASP A 34 -8.29 6.76 -7.91
N ARG A 35 -9.01 5.77 -8.46
CA ARG A 35 -9.08 4.42 -7.89
C ARG A 35 -7.74 3.71 -7.95
N VAL A 36 -6.99 3.86 -9.03
CA VAL A 36 -5.68 3.20 -9.14
C VAL A 36 -4.64 3.83 -8.23
N VAL A 37 -4.62 5.15 -8.12
CA VAL A 37 -3.76 5.82 -7.14
C VAL A 37 -4.14 5.41 -5.71
N ALA A 38 -5.44 5.28 -5.39
CA ALA A 38 -5.88 4.80 -4.09
C ALA A 38 -5.47 3.33 -3.84
N LEU A 39 -5.52 2.48 -4.86
CA LEU A 39 -5.09 1.08 -4.77
C LEU A 39 -3.57 0.97 -4.54
N ASP A 40 -2.77 1.77 -5.25
CA ASP A 40 -1.31 1.85 -5.06
C ASP A 40 -0.93 2.29 -3.63
N LEU A 41 -1.63 3.31 -3.12
CA LEU A 41 -1.52 3.76 -1.73
C LEU A 41 -1.91 2.68 -0.72
N LEU A 42 -2.96 1.90 -1.01
CA LEU A 42 -3.39 0.81 -0.15
C LEU A 42 -2.32 -0.28 -0.07
N LEU A 43 -1.74 -0.68 -1.20
CA LEU A 43 -0.66 -1.67 -1.27
C LEU A 43 0.60 -1.17 -0.53
N THR A 44 1.01 0.08 -0.77
CA THR A 44 2.19 0.67 -0.12
C THR A 44 1.99 0.78 1.40
N THR A 45 0.80 1.14 1.85
CA THR A 45 0.47 1.17 3.29
C THR A 45 0.50 -0.24 3.90
N GLY A 46 -0.02 -1.24 3.17
CA GLY A 46 0.05 -2.64 3.58
C GLY A 46 1.50 -3.14 3.71
N ILE A 47 2.37 -2.79 2.77
CA ILE A 47 3.81 -3.08 2.84
C ILE A 47 4.44 -2.44 4.08
N GLY A 48 4.07 -1.19 4.41
CA GLY A 48 4.49 -0.52 5.65
C GLY A 48 4.07 -1.28 6.91
N ILE A 49 2.85 -1.83 6.95
CA ILE A 49 2.38 -2.67 8.06
C ILE A 49 3.22 -3.94 8.18
N ILE A 50 3.49 -4.62 7.07
CA ILE A 50 4.33 -5.84 7.06
C ILE A 50 5.75 -5.52 7.55
N ALA A 51 6.31 -4.39 7.14
CA ALA A 51 7.64 -3.96 7.58
C ALA A 51 7.68 -3.70 9.10
N VAL A 52 6.69 -3.00 9.64
CA VAL A 52 6.57 -2.78 11.10
C VAL A 52 6.37 -4.11 11.83
N TYR A 53 5.55 -4.98 11.29
CA TYR A 53 5.29 -6.31 11.84
C TYR A 53 6.54 -7.20 11.85
N SER A 54 7.43 -7.07 10.86
CA SER A 54 8.72 -7.75 10.82
C SER A 54 9.61 -7.35 12.01
N ILE A 55 9.66 -6.05 12.34
CA ILE A 55 10.44 -5.53 13.47
C ILE A 55 9.85 -6.05 14.79
N ILE A 56 8.53 -6.06 14.91
CA ILE A 56 7.81 -6.54 16.09
C ILE A 56 8.04 -8.03 16.34
N THR A 57 7.94 -8.86 15.29
CA THR A 57 8.12 -10.31 15.38
C THR A 57 9.57 -10.74 15.38
N ASN A 58 10.50 -9.80 15.14
CA ASN A 58 11.93 -10.04 14.99
C ASN A 58 12.25 -11.10 13.92
N GLN A 59 11.43 -11.13 12.85
CA GLN A 59 11.56 -12.06 11.73
C GLN A 59 11.78 -11.29 10.42
N PRO A 60 13.01 -11.23 9.91
CA PRO A 60 13.33 -10.46 8.70
C PRO A 60 12.71 -11.06 7.43
N ALA A 61 12.30 -12.34 7.44
CA ALA A 61 11.63 -12.99 6.31
C ALA A 61 10.34 -12.25 5.87
N PHE A 62 9.68 -11.53 6.77
CA PHE A 62 8.53 -10.69 6.41
C PHE A 62 8.93 -9.51 5.50
N LEU A 63 10.16 -8.99 5.59
CA LEU A 63 10.66 -7.95 4.69
C LEU A 63 10.85 -8.46 3.26
N ASP A 64 11.25 -9.73 3.10
CA ASP A 64 11.35 -10.34 1.77
C ASP A 64 9.98 -10.38 1.09
N ILE A 65 8.94 -10.76 1.84
CA ILE A 65 7.55 -10.75 1.37
C ILE A 65 7.12 -9.31 1.03
N ALA A 66 7.41 -8.35 1.91
CA ALA A 66 7.09 -6.94 1.71
C ALA A 66 7.76 -6.37 0.43
N MET A 67 9.01 -6.75 0.18
CA MET A 67 9.77 -6.33 -1.00
C MET A 67 9.19 -6.92 -2.29
N ILE A 68 8.84 -8.21 -2.30
CA ILE A 68 8.18 -8.84 -3.45
C ILE A 68 6.84 -8.17 -3.73
N LEU A 69 6.03 -7.92 -2.70
CA LEU A 69 4.76 -7.21 -2.84
C LEU A 69 4.95 -5.78 -3.36
N ALA A 70 5.99 -5.07 -2.94
CA ALA A 70 6.31 -3.73 -3.42
C ALA A 70 6.61 -3.72 -4.93
N LEU A 71 7.40 -4.69 -5.40
CA LEU A 71 7.71 -4.82 -6.82
C LEU A 71 6.47 -5.15 -7.66
N ILE A 72 5.62 -6.06 -7.16
CA ILE A 72 4.37 -6.43 -7.84
C ILE A 72 3.40 -5.24 -7.88
N ALA A 73 3.24 -4.53 -6.76
CA ALA A 73 2.39 -3.35 -6.66
C ALA A 73 2.83 -2.27 -7.66
N PHE A 74 4.12 -1.94 -7.65
CA PHE A 74 4.70 -0.97 -8.58
C PHE A 74 4.49 -1.36 -10.05
N LEU A 75 4.76 -2.63 -10.39
CA LEU A 75 4.55 -3.12 -11.76
C LEU A 75 3.07 -3.04 -12.17
N GLY A 76 2.14 -3.34 -11.26
CA GLY A 76 0.70 -3.21 -11.49
C GLY A 76 0.30 -1.77 -11.80
N THR A 77 0.83 -0.80 -11.05
CA THR A 77 0.58 0.63 -11.26
C THR A 77 1.14 1.12 -12.60
N VAL A 78 2.35 0.70 -12.98
CA VAL A 78 2.95 1.02 -14.29
C VAL A 78 2.15 0.40 -15.44
N ALA A 79 1.75 -0.87 -15.33
CA ALA A 79 0.95 -1.55 -16.34
C ALA A 79 -0.41 -0.84 -16.54
N PHE A 80 -1.02 -0.38 -15.45
CA PHE A 80 -2.27 0.38 -15.53
C PHE A 80 -2.10 1.74 -16.18
N ALA A 81 -1.04 2.48 -15.83
CA ALA A 81 -0.71 3.76 -16.46
C ALA A 81 -0.50 3.59 -17.98
N TYR A 82 0.27 2.57 -18.38
CA TYR A 82 0.48 2.24 -19.79
C TYR A 82 -0.82 1.88 -20.52
N TYR A 83 -1.71 1.13 -19.87
CA TYR A 83 -3.01 0.78 -20.44
C TYR A 83 -3.91 2.02 -20.66
N LEU A 84 -3.94 2.93 -19.69
CA LEU A 84 -4.68 4.20 -19.79
C LEU A 84 -4.16 5.07 -20.94
N GLU A 85 -2.85 5.26 -21.04
CA GLU A 85 -2.22 6.04 -22.11
C GLU A 85 -2.52 5.43 -23.49
N LYS A 86 -2.47 4.10 -23.61
CA LYS A 86 -2.74 3.42 -24.88
C LYS A 86 -4.21 3.48 -25.30
N ARG A 87 -5.14 3.56 -24.33
CA ARG A 87 -6.57 3.78 -24.60
C ARG A 87 -6.79 5.19 -25.16
N GLU A 88 -6.22 6.21 -24.52
CA GLU A 88 -6.34 7.61 -24.95
C GLU A 88 -5.76 7.86 -26.35
N LYS A 89 -4.75 7.09 -26.77
CA LYS A 89 -4.13 7.21 -28.10
C LYS A 89 -4.90 6.50 -29.23
N ASN A 90 -5.86 5.63 -28.90
CA ASN A 90 -6.64 4.83 -29.85
C ASN A 90 -8.08 5.35 -30.04
N ASP A 91 -8.50 6.34 -29.26
CA ASP A 91 -9.74 7.12 -29.43
C ASP A 91 -9.41 8.45 -30.15
#